data_AF-A0A7Y0XFX2-F1
#
_entry.id   AF-A0A7Y0XFX2-F1
#
_cell.length_a   1.000
_cell.length_b   1.000
_cell.length_c   1.000
_cell.angle_alpha   90.00
_cell.angle_beta   90.00
_cell.angle_gamma   90.00
#
_symmetry.space_group_name_H-M   'P 1'
#
loop_
_entity.id
_entity.type
_entity.pdbx_description
1 polymer ?
#
loop_
_entity_poly.entity_id
_entity_poly.type
_entity_poly.pdbx_seq_one_letter_code
_entity_poly.pdbx_strand_id
1 'polypeptide(L)'
;MPFDERLAQLRALFERTKQIYKIIDEFPSLAVRPTQPQANMLHLILPFSCEKLKELQHTFATEKGIWFGNPQVTAHPHQSIVEWYVGDYLLNLDDEELRSFFNQLLGGKT
;
A
#
# COMPACT_ATOMS: atom_id res chain seq x y z
N MET A 1 8.67 20.86 14.80
CA MET A 1 8.72 19.39 14.58
C MET A 1 9.37 18.79 15.82
N PRO A 2 8.65 18.01 16.65
CA PRO A 2 9.26 17.36 17.80
C PRO A 2 10.10 16.19 17.28
N PHE A 3 11.39 16.44 17.07
CA PHE A 3 12.33 15.51 16.45
C PHE A 3 12.40 14.19 17.23
N ASP A 4 12.51 14.27 18.55
CA ASP A 4 12.61 13.09 19.42
C ASP A 4 11.34 12.23 19.40
N GLU A 5 10.16 12.87 19.37
CA GLU A 5 8.88 12.15 19.27
C GLU A 5 8.76 11.41 17.93
N ARG A 6 9.16 12.06 16.82
CA ARG A 6 9.17 11.43 15.49
C ARG A 6 10.20 10.29 15.40
N LEU A 7 11.36 10.45 16.02
CA LEU A 7 12.37 9.41 16.10
C LEU A 7 11.86 8.19 16.88
N ALA A 8 11.16 8.42 17.99
CA ALA A 8 10.55 7.35 18.78
C ALA A 8 9.48 6.56 18.01
N GLN A 9 8.78 7.19 17.07
CA GLN A 9 7.76 6.54 16.23
C GLN A 9 8.34 5.61 15.15
N LEU A 10 9.59 5.82 14.70
CA LEU A 10 10.16 5.04 13.59
C LEU A 10 10.12 3.53 13.84
N ARG A 11 10.31 3.11 15.10
CA ARG A 11 10.22 1.68 15.46
C ARG A 11 8.80 1.15 15.27
N ALA A 12 7.79 1.88 15.72
CA ALA A 12 6.40 1.49 15.55
C ALA A 12 5.99 1.43 14.07
N LEU A 13 6.43 2.42 13.27
CA LEU A 13 6.19 2.45 11.83
C LEU A 13 6.84 1.25 11.13
N PHE A 14 8.06 0.89 11.52
CA PHE A 14 8.74 -0.28 10.97
C PHE A 14 8.06 -1.60 11.37
N GLU A 15 7.64 -1.76 12.62
CA GLU A 15 6.86 -2.94 13.04
C GLU A 15 5.52 -3.03 12.30
N ARG A 16 4.82 -1.91 12.12
CA ARG A 16 3.60 -1.88 11.29
C ARG A 16 3.89 -2.28 9.86
N THR A 17 5.01 -1.85 9.29
CA THR A 17 5.39 -2.23 7.92
C THR A 17 5.57 -3.75 7.81
N LYS A 18 6.19 -4.40 8.79
CA LYS A 18 6.28 -5.88 8.81
C LYS A 18 4.90 -6.55 8.86
N GLN A 19 3.94 -5.99 9.58
CA GLN A 19 2.57 -6.52 9.63
C GLN A 19 1.88 -6.35 8.27
N ILE A 20 2.01 -5.17 7.65
CA ILE A 20 1.46 -4.89 6.31
C ILE A 20 2.02 -5.88 5.28
N TYR A 21 3.32 -6.19 5.33
CA TYR A 21 3.92 -7.22 4.46
C TYR A 21 3.22 -8.58 4.63
N LYS A 22 2.98 -9.02 5.87
CA LYS A 22 2.26 -10.29 6.13
C LYS A 22 0.83 -10.29 5.59
N ILE A 23 0.14 -9.15 5.65
CA ILE A 23 -1.21 -9.01 5.08
C ILE A 23 -1.14 -9.08 3.55
N ILE A 24 -0.17 -8.41 2.93
CA ILE A 24 0.00 -8.45 1.47
C ILE A 24 0.31 -9.88 0.98
N ASP A 25 1.04 -10.68 1.75
CA ASP A 25 1.32 -12.09 1.44
C ASP A 25 0.04 -12.95 1.33
N GLU A 26 -1.09 -12.51 1.88
CA GLU A 26 -2.40 -13.15 1.73
C GLU A 26 -3.01 -12.97 0.33
N PHE A 27 -2.45 -12.08 -0.50
CA PHE A 27 -2.94 -11.71 -1.84
C PHE A 27 -1.92 -12.08 -2.94
N PRO A 28 -2.00 -13.29 -3.53
CA PRO A 28 -0.97 -13.79 -4.47
C PRO A 28 -0.78 -12.99 -5.76
N SER A 29 -1.74 -12.12 -6.11
CA SER A 29 -1.65 -11.24 -7.28
C SER A 29 -0.87 -9.94 -7.00
N LEU A 30 -0.55 -9.67 -5.74
CA LEU A 30 0.25 -8.54 -5.31
C LEU A 30 1.70 -8.98 -5.08
N ALA A 31 2.63 -8.05 -5.26
CA ALA A 31 4.01 -8.26 -4.86
C ALA A 31 4.58 -6.99 -4.23
N VAL A 32 5.60 -7.15 -3.40
CA VAL A 32 6.27 -6.03 -2.71
C VAL A 32 7.73 -5.97 -3.08
N ARG A 33 8.27 -4.75 -3.17
CA ARG A 33 9.69 -4.49 -3.33
C ARG A 33 10.13 -3.48 -2.27
N PRO A 34 11.19 -3.76 -1.49
CA PRO A 34 11.93 -5.03 -1.41
C PRO A 34 11.07 -6.19 -0.88
N THR A 35 11.51 -7.44 -1.10
CA THR A 35 10.78 -8.66 -0.67
C THR A 35 10.69 -8.80 0.85
N GLN A 36 11.56 -8.14 1.59
CA GLN A 36 11.49 -8.02 3.05
C GLN A 36 11.53 -6.55 3.44
N PRO A 37 10.77 -6.13 4.46
CA PRO A 37 10.72 -4.74 4.88
C PRO A 37 12.08 -4.28 5.40
N GLN A 38 12.59 -3.17 4.86
CA GLN A 38 13.86 -2.56 5.26
C GLN A 38 13.69 -1.21 5.96
N ALA A 39 12.52 -0.58 5.78
CA ALA A 39 12.17 0.71 6.33
C ALA A 39 10.64 0.81 6.45
N ASN A 40 10.12 1.96 6.85
CA ASN A 40 8.68 2.25 6.80
C ASN A 40 8.18 2.62 5.39
N MET A 41 8.84 2.10 4.36
CA MET A 41 8.53 2.37 2.96
C MET A 41 8.57 1.07 2.17
N LEU A 42 7.63 0.93 1.23
CA LEU A 42 7.60 -0.16 0.29
C LEU A 42 7.11 0.31 -1.08
N HIS A 43 7.49 -0.44 -2.10
CA HIS A 43 6.82 -0.42 -3.38
C HIS A 43 5.84 -1.58 -3.46
N LEU A 44 4.57 -1.27 -3.74
CA LEU A 44 3.53 -2.27 -4.02
C LEU A 44 3.39 -2.40 -5.54
N ILE A 45 3.64 -3.61 -6.04
CA ILE A 45 3.52 -3.99 -7.44
C ILE A 45 2.13 -4.59 -7.64
N LEU A 46 1.41 -4.05 -8.62
CA LEU A 46 -0.01 -4.32 -8.86
C LEU A 46 -0.22 -4.93 -10.25
N PRO A 47 -1.19 -5.84 -10.42
CA PRO A 47 -1.46 -6.56 -11.67
C PRO A 47 -2.29 -5.73 -12.66
N PHE A 48 -2.02 -4.43 -12.74
CA PHE A 48 -2.73 -3.48 -13.60
C PHE A 48 -1.74 -2.66 -14.42
N SER A 49 -2.13 -2.27 -15.64
CA SER A 49 -1.41 -1.22 -16.36
C SER A 49 -1.46 0.10 -15.57
N CYS A 50 -0.50 0.98 -15.79
CA CYS A 50 -0.45 2.29 -15.12
C CYS A 50 -1.71 3.13 -15.39
N GLU A 51 -2.23 3.09 -16.62
CA GLU A 51 -3.49 3.75 -16.99
C GLU A 51 -4.67 3.20 -16.20
N LYS A 52 -4.80 1.86 -16.14
CA LYS A 52 -5.89 1.23 -15.40
C LYS A 52 -5.83 1.54 -13.91
N LEU A 53 -4.62 1.57 -13.33
CA LEU A 53 -4.47 1.87 -11.91
C LEU A 53 -4.78 3.34 -11.60
N LYS A 54 -4.53 4.28 -12.52
CA LYS A 54 -4.94 5.68 -12.38
C LYS A 54 -6.46 5.84 -12.38
N GLU A 55 -7.17 5.10 -13.24
CA GLU A 55 -8.64 5.06 -13.20
C GLU A 55 -9.15 4.56 -11.84
N LEU A 56 -8.61 3.43 -11.36
CA LEU A 56 -8.98 2.88 -10.05
C LEU A 56 -8.68 3.85 -8.91
N GLN A 57 -7.53 4.51 -8.95
CA GLN A 57 -7.18 5.54 -7.97
C GLN A 57 -8.20 6.67 -7.98
N HIS A 58 -8.56 7.18 -9.16
CA HIS A 58 -9.57 8.22 -9.28
C HIS A 58 -10.92 7.76 -8.71
N THR A 59 -11.39 6.56 -9.06
CA THR A 59 -12.63 5.98 -8.51
C THR A 59 -12.59 5.87 -6.98
N PHE A 60 -11.52 5.33 -6.39
CA PHE A 60 -11.38 5.24 -4.94
C PHE A 60 -11.34 6.61 -4.27
N ALA A 61 -10.66 7.59 -4.89
CA ALA A 61 -10.59 8.94 -4.37
C ALA A 61 -11.97 9.62 -4.39
N THR A 62 -12.74 9.46 -5.47
CA THR A 62 -14.05 10.11 -5.63
C THR A 62 -15.15 9.43 -4.82
N GLU A 63 -15.17 8.10 -4.79
CA GLU A 63 -16.29 7.34 -4.18
C GLU A 63 -16.06 7.03 -2.70
N LYS A 64 -14.79 6.86 -2.30
CA LYS A 64 -14.42 6.37 -0.95
C LYS A 64 -13.54 7.37 -0.19
N GLY A 65 -13.09 8.45 -0.84
CA GLY A 65 -12.13 9.37 -0.24
C GLY A 65 -10.74 8.74 -0.02
N ILE A 66 -10.42 7.63 -0.68
CA ILE A 66 -9.17 6.89 -0.49
C ILE A 66 -8.20 7.23 -1.62
N TRP A 67 -7.08 7.86 -1.27
CA TRP A 67 -5.94 8.05 -2.16
C TRP A 67 -4.81 7.09 -1.79
N PHE A 68 -4.68 5.97 -2.52
CA PHE A 68 -3.74 4.89 -2.18
C PHE A 68 -2.35 5.01 -2.83
N GLY A 69 -1.96 6.20 -3.29
CA GLY A 69 -0.62 6.46 -3.84
C GLY A 69 -0.59 6.55 -5.36
N ASN A 70 0.49 7.15 -5.90
CA ASN A 70 0.59 7.53 -7.31
C ASN A 70 1.10 6.39 -8.21
N PRO A 71 0.33 5.92 -9.21
CA PRO A 71 0.74 4.86 -10.12
C PRO A 71 1.92 5.26 -11.00
N GLN A 72 2.90 4.38 -11.10
CA GLN A 72 4.06 4.53 -11.97
C GLN A 72 4.18 3.33 -12.92
N VAL A 73 4.71 3.60 -14.12
CA VAL A 73 4.98 2.58 -15.12
C VAL A 73 6.10 1.66 -14.66
N THR A 74 6.02 0.39 -15.05
CA THR A 74 7.11 -0.57 -14.90
C THR A 74 7.58 -1.04 -16.29
N ALA A 75 8.58 -1.91 -16.35
CA ALA A 75 8.98 -2.55 -17.61
C ALA A 75 7.92 -3.52 -18.17
N HIS A 76 6.96 -3.97 -17.36
CA HIS A 76 5.90 -4.87 -17.78
C HIS A 76 4.60 -4.09 -18.06
N PRO A 77 4.02 -4.17 -19.27
CA PRO A 77 2.91 -3.31 -19.68
C PRO A 77 1.62 -3.50 -18.87
N HIS A 78 1.43 -4.69 -18.28
CA HIS A 78 0.28 -5.00 -17.41
C HIS A 78 0.62 -4.96 -15.91
N GLN A 79 1.75 -4.34 -15.54
CA GLN A 79 2.08 -4.09 -14.14
C GLN A 79 2.42 -2.63 -13.90
N SER A 80 2.02 -2.16 -12.73
CA SER A 80 2.31 -0.82 -12.25
C SER A 80 2.75 -0.90 -10.79
N ILE A 81 3.34 0.18 -10.32
CA ILE A 81 3.89 0.27 -8.97
C ILE A 81 3.37 1.52 -8.29
N VAL A 82 3.10 1.43 -7.00
CA VAL A 82 2.85 2.57 -6.12
C VAL A 82 3.86 2.54 -4.97
N GLU A 83 4.32 3.71 -4.55
CA GLU A 83 5.19 3.85 -3.39
C GLU A 83 4.37 4.23 -2.17
N TRP A 84 4.52 3.46 -1.09
CA TRP A 84 3.87 3.69 0.19
C TRP A 84 4.90 4.04 1.24
N TYR A 85 4.57 5.08 2.01
CA TYR A 85 5.19 5.35 3.30
C TYR A 85 4.19 4.99 4.38
N VAL A 86 4.57 4.06 5.25
CA VAL A 86 3.82 3.80 6.48
C VAL A 86 4.05 4.98 7.41
N GLY A 87 3.04 5.83 7.49
CA GLY A 87 2.94 6.97 8.41
C GLY A 87 1.72 6.82 9.33
N ASP A 88 1.28 7.94 9.91
CA ASP A 88 0.27 7.96 10.97
C ASP A 88 -1.06 7.27 10.56
N TYR A 89 -1.49 7.39 9.30
CA TYR A 89 -2.73 6.73 8.84
C TYR A 89 -2.61 5.20 8.84
N LEU A 90 -1.61 4.65 8.13
CA LEU A 90 -1.40 3.20 8.06
C LEU A 90 -0.98 2.59 9.39
N LEU A 91 -0.37 3.38 10.28
CA LEU A 91 -0.06 2.96 11.65
C LEU A 91 -1.31 2.62 12.46
N ASN A 92 -2.41 3.33 12.22
CA ASN A 92 -3.65 3.22 12.99
C ASN A 92 -4.79 2.54 12.23
N LEU A 93 -4.63 2.26 10.93
CA LEU A 93 -5.60 1.54 10.11
C LEU A 93 -5.71 0.09 10.58
N ASP A 94 -6.95 -0.40 10.75
CA ASP A 94 -7.20 -1.78 11.16
C ASP A 94 -6.80 -2.79 10.07
N ASP A 95 -6.42 -4.00 10.48
CA ASP A 95 -5.99 -5.04 9.55
C ASP A 95 -7.12 -5.51 8.64
N GLU A 96 -8.35 -5.61 9.13
CA GLU A 96 -9.53 -5.99 8.33
C GLU A 96 -9.91 -4.88 7.34
N GLU A 97 -9.74 -3.62 7.72
CA GLU A 97 -9.92 -2.49 6.79
C GLU A 97 -8.90 -2.55 5.65
N LEU A 98 -7.64 -2.86 5.96
CA LEU A 98 -6.60 -3.02 4.94
C LEU A 98 -6.85 -4.23 4.02
N ARG A 99 -7.29 -5.37 4.58
CA ARG A 99 -7.70 -6.54 3.78
C ARG A 99 -8.89 -6.22 2.88
N SER A 100 -9.89 -5.53 3.42
CA SER A 100 -11.08 -5.10 2.68
C SER A 100 -10.68 -4.17 1.52
N PHE A 101 -9.73 -3.25 1.74
CA PHE A 101 -9.18 -2.43 0.68
C PHE A 101 -8.57 -3.27 -0.45
N PHE A 102 -7.72 -4.25 -0.15
CA PHE A 102 -7.10 -5.11 -1.16
C PHE A 102 -8.11 -5.98 -1.89
N ASN A 103 -9.08 -6.57 -1.19
CA ASN A 103 -10.18 -7.31 -1.82
C ASN A 103 -10.93 -6.44 -2.82
N GLN A 104 -11.32 -5.23 -2.42
CA GLN A 104 -12.02 -4.31 -3.31
C GLN A 104 -11.16 -3.87 -4.49
N LEU A 105 -9.87 -3.61 -4.27
CA LEU A 105 -8.92 -3.21 -5.31
C LEU A 105 -8.75 -4.30 -6.37
N LEU A 106 -8.71 -5.57 -5.94
CA LEU A 106 -8.56 -6.74 -6.80
C LEU A 106 -9.89 -7.25 -7.39
N GLY A 107 -11.02 -6.61 -7.04
CA GLY A 107 -12.35 -7.02 -7.49
C GLY A 107 -12.90 -8.27 -6.80
N GLY A 108 -12.31 -8.68 -5.67
CA GLY A 108 -12.85 -9.72 -4.79
C GLY A 108 -14.11 -9.23 -4.08
N LYS A 109 -15.18 -10.05 -4.08
CA LYS A 109 -16.39 -9.77 -3.29
C LYS A 109 -16.06 -9.92 -1.80
N THR A 110 -16.36 -8.87 -1.02
CA THR A 110 -16.49 -8.91 0.44
C THR A 110 -17.47 -9.98 0.89
#